data_AF-A0A0W8D797-F1
#
_entry.id   AF-A0A0W8D797-F1
#
_cell.length_a   1.000
_cell.length_b   1.000
_cell.length_c   1.000
_cell.angle_alpha   90.00
_cell.angle_beta   90.00
_cell.angle_gamma   90.00
#
_symmetry.space_group_name_H-M   'P 1'
#
loop_
_entity.id
_entity.type
_entity.pdbx_description
1 polymer ?
#
loop_
_entity_poly.entity_id
_entity_poly.type
_entity_poly.pdbx_seq_one_letter_code
_entity_poly.pdbx_strand_id
1 'polypeptide(L)'
;MNYRNYNAREIQRVFRGYRGRQVYQRLIYERKLESAGKIWQWYRKCLNYREFQARSRWLVEKIYSIQGQWRKYKRRQNFTKYMAYYRNAAIKIQSVWRRKLAIWHVSAMRIEMNAAALTIQRVYRGHLARKRVAFYRTVATNTAIVIQSQWRRYCARKLYLYQRKLIVQTQQMIRYARIVRKIRKIIHQAVAKHHNQAALNIQRCYRGMLGRKRALLFRKIRNAKYARKGQNATQALLRRKFIHKGAVLCIQHWIRSVLARRKMLKIRKWRHFLAVQCIQRYMKEWIKKLLLSRKREAKIHAVKEIQRIFRGYQGRLYFKAEHHRQRCLQAAQVIQRIYRGRIGRKRFARIFQAKTSAASKLQNIYRSRQARKLFEISKAVAALKAKEQYDRSLLGRLEARRNPMDELYRRAKLPREKEILTQLKEKYEAHRTLEERAVRKLKRECATVWANADEIISNQYKVRRKLYGVTENVYATHRELEQRKKLHLSLEKEVAELKSHVRAFKRAMREAVENKRMLEGSEVFDLLKEQGLYLEPESNNQRD
;
A
#
# COMPACT_ATOMS: atom_id res chain seq x y z
N MET A 1 -58.46 140.59 -79.66
CA MET A 1 -58.53 139.15 -80.05
C MET A 1 -57.63 138.28 -79.13
N ASN A 2 -57.70 138.40 -77.79
CA ASN A 2 -56.74 137.73 -76.87
C ASN A 2 -57.36 136.91 -75.69
N TYR A 3 -58.68 136.85 -75.53
CA TYR A 3 -59.31 136.15 -74.38
C TYR A 3 -59.68 134.66 -74.60
N ARG A 4 -59.88 134.20 -75.85
CA ARG A 4 -60.21 132.78 -76.14
C ARG A 4 -59.04 131.81 -75.92
N ASN A 5 -57.80 132.25 -76.17
CA ASN A 5 -56.61 131.41 -76.01
C ASN A 5 -56.19 131.19 -74.54
N TYR A 6 -56.58 132.09 -73.63
CA TYR A 6 -56.27 131.97 -72.20
C TYR A 6 -57.11 130.87 -71.52
N ASN A 7 -58.43 130.88 -71.73
CA ASN A 7 -59.34 129.89 -71.14
C ASN A 7 -59.06 128.45 -71.63
N ALA A 8 -58.70 128.28 -72.92
CA ALA A 8 -58.31 126.98 -73.46
C ALA A 8 -57.01 126.44 -72.85
N ARG A 9 -56.03 127.31 -72.57
CA ARG A 9 -54.78 126.93 -71.89
C ARG A 9 -54.98 126.57 -70.43
N GLU A 10 -55.85 127.26 -69.71
CA GLU A 10 -56.17 126.91 -68.31
C GLU A 10 -56.89 125.57 -68.20
N ILE A 11 -57.87 125.29 -69.05
CA ILE A 11 -58.54 123.98 -69.10
C ILE A 11 -57.52 122.87 -69.43
N GLN A 12 -56.62 123.11 -70.38
CA GLN A 12 -55.53 122.17 -70.68
C GLN A 12 -54.54 122.01 -69.52
N ARG A 13 -54.24 123.07 -68.76
CA ARG A 13 -53.39 123.01 -67.57
C ARG A 13 -54.03 122.17 -66.46
N VAL A 14 -55.30 122.40 -66.16
CA VAL A 14 -56.07 121.66 -65.15
C VAL A 14 -56.22 120.19 -65.57
N PHE A 15 -56.52 119.93 -66.84
CA PHE A 15 -56.64 118.56 -67.36
C PHE A 15 -55.30 117.81 -67.37
N ARG A 16 -54.19 118.48 -67.73
CA ARG A 16 -52.83 117.90 -67.61
C ARG A 16 -52.47 117.62 -66.15
N GLY A 17 -52.85 118.51 -65.23
CA GLY A 17 -52.70 118.29 -63.79
C GLY A 17 -53.54 117.12 -63.25
N TYR A 18 -54.79 116.99 -63.69
CA TYR A 18 -55.65 115.85 -63.35
C TYR A 18 -55.11 114.53 -63.92
N ARG A 19 -54.69 114.52 -65.17
CA ARG A 19 -54.07 113.36 -65.82
C ARG A 19 -52.76 112.97 -65.13
N GLY A 20 -51.94 113.95 -64.73
CA GLY A 20 -50.74 113.72 -63.92
C GLY A 20 -51.06 113.08 -62.56
N ARG A 21 -52.10 113.55 -61.86
CA ARG A 21 -52.56 112.94 -60.60
C ARG A 21 -53.10 111.52 -60.78
N GLN A 22 -53.85 111.25 -61.84
CA GLN A 22 -54.33 109.90 -62.19
C GLN A 22 -53.17 108.93 -62.48
N VAL A 23 -52.17 109.36 -63.25
CA VAL A 23 -50.97 108.56 -63.52
C VAL A 23 -50.18 108.31 -62.22
N TYR A 24 -50.02 109.35 -61.38
CA TYR A 24 -49.34 109.22 -60.10
C TYR A 24 -50.08 108.29 -59.13
N GLN A 25 -51.41 108.35 -59.05
CA GLN A 25 -52.22 107.43 -58.26
C GLN A 25 -52.09 105.98 -58.73
N ARG A 26 -52.08 105.74 -60.05
CA ARG A 26 -51.85 104.41 -60.62
C ARG A 26 -50.46 103.88 -60.28
N LEU A 27 -49.44 104.73 -60.37
CA LEU A 27 -48.06 104.38 -60.06
C LEU A 27 -47.86 104.09 -58.56
N ILE A 28 -48.56 104.82 -57.67
CA ILE A 28 -48.62 104.48 -56.24
C ILE A 28 -49.29 103.13 -56.03
N TYR A 29 -50.39 102.84 -56.71
CA TYR A 29 -51.12 101.58 -56.57
C TYR A 29 -50.27 100.38 -57.04
N GLU A 30 -49.59 100.51 -58.19
CA GLU A 30 -48.66 99.50 -58.70
C GLU A 30 -47.49 99.26 -57.74
N ARG A 31 -46.90 100.33 -57.19
CA ARG A 31 -45.85 100.20 -56.15
C ARG A 31 -46.37 99.52 -54.88
N LYS A 32 -47.58 99.84 -54.43
CA LYS A 32 -48.21 99.18 -53.28
C LYS A 32 -48.43 97.69 -53.54
N LEU A 33 -48.88 97.30 -54.74
CA LEU A 33 -49.02 95.89 -55.14
C LEU A 33 -47.68 95.17 -55.21
N GLU A 34 -46.65 95.79 -55.78
CA GLU A 34 -45.30 95.20 -55.85
C GLU A 34 -44.70 95.00 -54.45
N SER A 35 -44.85 96.00 -53.56
CA SER A 35 -44.47 95.90 -52.16
C SER A 35 -45.27 94.81 -51.43
N ALA A 36 -46.59 94.72 -51.64
CA ALA A 36 -47.44 93.67 -51.07
C ALA A 36 -47.02 92.28 -51.56
N GLY A 37 -46.66 92.14 -52.84
CA GLY A 37 -46.13 90.91 -53.41
C GLY A 37 -44.81 90.47 -52.78
N LYS A 38 -43.87 91.41 -52.58
CA LYS A 38 -42.59 91.15 -51.88
C LYS A 38 -42.82 90.74 -50.43
N ILE A 39 -43.73 91.41 -49.72
CA ILE A 39 -44.11 91.06 -48.34
C ILE A 39 -44.72 89.65 -48.29
N TRP A 40 -45.61 89.32 -49.22
CA TRP A 40 -46.25 88.01 -49.27
C TRP A 40 -45.26 86.88 -49.60
N GLN A 41 -44.33 87.10 -50.54
CA GLN A 41 -43.26 86.15 -50.85
C GLN A 41 -42.33 85.92 -49.64
N TRP A 42 -41.98 86.99 -48.92
CA TRP A 42 -41.19 86.89 -47.69
C TRP A 42 -41.95 86.11 -46.60
N TYR A 43 -43.22 86.43 -46.37
CA TYR A 43 -44.08 85.73 -45.42
C TYR A 43 -44.19 84.23 -45.75
N ARG A 44 -44.39 83.88 -47.03
CA ARG A 44 -44.44 82.48 -47.49
C ARG A 44 -43.11 81.76 -47.28
N LYS A 45 -41.97 82.44 -47.48
CA LYS A 45 -40.64 81.89 -47.16
C LYS A 45 -40.48 81.61 -45.66
N CYS A 46 -40.96 82.51 -44.80
CA CYS A 46 -40.97 82.31 -43.34
C CYS A 46 -41.85 81.13 -42.92
N LEU A 47 -43.03 80.97 -43.51
CA LEU A 47 -43.90 79.81 -43.25
C LEU A 47 -43.23 78.49 -43.64
N ASN A 48 -42.67 78.41 -44.86
CA ASN A 48 -41.95 77.22 -45.33
C ASN A 48 -40.75 76.87 -44.43
N TYR A 49 -40.00 77.89 -43.97
CA TYR A 49 -38.89 77.69 -43.05
C TYR A 49 -39.36 77.17 -41.69
N ARG A 50 -40.47 77.70 -41.17
CA ARG A 50 -41.08 77.24 -39.91
C ARG A 50 -41.56 75.79 -40.01
N GLU A 51 -42.19 75.40 -41.11
CA GLU A 51 -42.59 74.02 -41.38
C GLU A 51 -41.40 73.07 -41.50
N PHE A 52 -40.33 73.50 -42.19
CA PHE A 52 -39.09 72.73 -42.28
C PHE A 52 -38.46 72.52 -40.90
N GLN A 53 -38.37 73.58 -40.09
CA GLN A 53 -37.85 73.47 -38.72
C GLN A 53 -38.71 72.57 -37.83
N ALA A 54 -40.04 72.60 -37.98
CA ALA A 54 -40.95 71.72 -37.23
C ALA A 54 -40.73 70.25 -37.62
N ARG A 55 -40.65 69.95 -38.92
CA ARG A 55 -40.36 68.60 -39.44
C ARG A 55 -38.99 68.09 -39.00
N SER A 56 -37.97 68.96 -39.06
CA SER A 56 -36.61 68.62 -38.64
C SER A 56 -36.55 68.31 -37.14
N ARG A 57 -37.18 69.12 -36.29
CA ARG A 57 -37.27 68.86 -34.84
C ARG A 57 -37.98 67.56 -34.53
N TRP A 58 -39.12 67.30 -35.17
CA TRP A 58 -39.85 66.03 -35.01
C TRP A 58 -38.99 64.82 -35.39
N LEU A 59 -38.26 64.89 -36.51
CA LEU A 59 -37.37 63.82 -36.95
C LEU A 59 -36.24 63.57 -35.94
N VAL A 60 -35.62 64.64 -35.44
CA VAL A 60 -34.57 64.57 -34.42
C VAL A 60 -35.09 63.96 -33.11
N GLU A 61 -36.28 64.33 -32.66
CA GLU A 61 -36.94 63.73 -31.48
C GLU A 61 -37.18 62.23 -31.68
N LYS A 62 -37.63 61.80 -32.87
CA LYS A 62 -37.81 60.37 -33.18
C LYS A 62 -36.48 59.62 -33.19
N ILE A 63 -35.43 60.21 -33.78
CA ILE A 63 -34.08 59.63 -33.74
C ILE A 63 -33.61 59.47 -32.30
N TYR A 64 -33.75 60.49 -31.45
CA TYR A 64 -33.38 60.39 -30.03
C TYR A 64 -34.21 59.35 -29.28
N SER A 65 -35.50 59.22 -29.58
CA SER A 65 -36.35 58.18 -29.00
C SER A 65 -35.86 56.77 -29.36
N ILE A 66 -35.57 56.52 -30.65
CA ILE A 66 -35.04 55.23 -31.13
C ILE A 66 -33.67 54.94 -30.50
N GLN A 67 -32.77 55.91 -30.49
CA GLN A 67 -31.46 55.79 -29.84
C GLN A 67 -31.58 55.55 -28.33
N GLY A 68 -32.56 56.19 -27.67
CA GLY A 68 -32.88 55.99 -26.27
C GLY A 68 -33.36 54.56 -25.98
N GLN A 69 -34.26 54.04 -26.81
CA GLN A 69 -34.73 52.66 -26.71
C GLN A 69 -33.62 51.65 -26.97
N TRP A 70 -32.78 51.87 -27.97
CA TRP A 70 -31.64 51.01 -28.24
C TRP A 70 -30.64 51.01 -27.08
N ARG A 71 -30.33 52.17 -26.48
CA ARG A 71 -29.47 52.26 -25.28
C ARG A 71 -30.07 51.53 -24.09
N LYS A 72 -31.40 51.61 -23.88
CA LYS A 72 -32.11 50.84 -22.85
C LYS A 72 -32.01 49.33 -23.10
N TYR A 73 -32.30 48.87 -24.33
CA TYR A 73 -32.18 47.48 -24.73
C TYR A 73 -30.74 46.97 -24.53
N LYS A 74 -29.73 47.72 -24.98
CA LYS A 74 -28.33 47.33 -24.84
C LYS A 74 -27.89 47.21 -23.39
N ARG A 75 -28.32 48.14 -22.52
CA ARG A 75 -28.07 48.06 -21.07
C ARG A 75 -28.70 46.81 -20.45
N ARG A 76 -29.96 46.49 -20.79
CA ARG A 76 -30.63 45.27 -20.33
C ARG A 76 -29.93 44.01 -20.81
N GLN A 77 -29.52 43.96 -22.08
CA GLN A 77 -28.78 42.83 -22.65
C GLN A 77 -27.42 42.63 -21.96
N ASN A 78 -26.71 43.72 -21.65
CA ASN A 78 -25.45 43.63 -20.92
C ASN A 78 -25.67 43.17 -19.48
N PHE A 79 -26.68 43.70 -18.79
CA PHE A 79 -27.03 43.30 -17.43
C PHE A 79 -27.36 41.80 -17.34
N THR A 80 -28.18 41.27 -18.26
CA THR A 80 -28.50 39.83 -18.26
C THR A 80 -27.26 38.97 -18.52
N LYS A 81 -26.37 39.40 -19.41
CA LYS A 81 -25.06 38.72 -19.64
C LYS A 81 -24.20 38.71 -18.37
N TYR A 82 -24.08 39.84 -17.68
CA TYR A 82 -23.31 39.91 -16.43
C TYR A 82 -23.94 39.06 -15.33
N MET A 83 -25.26 39.10 -15.15
CA MET A 83 -25.95 38.26 -14.17
C MET A 83 -25.77 36.76 -14.46
N ALA A 84 -25.81 36.35 -15.72
CA ALA A 84 -25.52 34.97 -16.11
C ALA A 84 -24.07 34.58 -15.78
N TYR A 85 -23.11 35.48 -16.01
CA TYR A 85 -21.70 35.27 -15.65
C TYR A 85 -21.53 35.07 -14.14
N TYR A 86 -22.09 35.96 -13.32
CA TYR A 86 -21.99 35.86 -11.85
C TYR A 86 -22.71 34.63 -11.29
N ARG A 87 -23.90 34.28 -11.81
CA ARG A 87 -24.59 33.03 -11.43
C ARG A 87 -23.74 31.81 -11.75
N ASN A 88 -23.14 31.74 -12.94
CA ASN A 88 -22.26 30.64 -13.30
C ASN A 88 -21.01 30.56 -12.43
N ALA A 89 -20.42 31.71 -12.06
CA ALA A 89 -19.30 31.76 -11.13
C ALA A 89 -19.71 31.26 -9.73
N ALA A 90 -20.85 31.71 -9.22
CA ALA A 90 -21.38 31.27 -7.93
C ALA A 90 -21.68 29.77 -7.91
N ILE A 91 -22.32 29.22 -8.95
CA ILE A 91 -22.58 27.78 -9.08
C ILE A 91 -21.28 26.99 -9.07
N LYS A 92 -20.24 27.46 -9.78
CA LYS A 92 -18.91 26.82 -9.74
C LYS A 92 -18.34 26.79 -8.33
N ILE A 93 -18.34 27.92 -7.62
CA ILE A 93 -17.84 28.01 -6.24
C ILE A 93 -18.63 27.06 -5.32
N GLN A 94 -19.96 27.09 -5.39
CA GLN A 94 -20.83 26.22 -4.61
C GLN A 94 -20.59 24.73 -4.91
N SER A 95 -20.41 24.36 -6.17
CA SER A 95 -20.12 22.97 -6.57
C SER A 95 -18.78 22.48 -6.01
N VAL A 96 -17.75 23.32 -6.03
CA VAL A 96 -16.42 23.01 -5.47
C VAL A 96 -16.51 22.86 -3.94
N TRP A 97 -17.25 23.74 -3.28
CA TRP A 97 -17.44 23.69 -1.83
C TRP A 97 -18.19 22.42 -1.39
N ARG A 98 -19.31 22.09 -2.04
CA ARG A 98 -20.05 20.84 -1.78
C ARG A 98 -19.18 19.61 -1.99
N ARG A 99 -18.37 19.59 -3.05
CA ARG A 99 -17.38 18.52 -3.28
C ARG A 99 -16.36 18.45 -2.13
N LYS A 100 -15.87 19.59 -1.65
CA LYS A 100 -14.87 19.64 -0.56
C LYS A 100 -15.45 19.08 0.75
N LEU A 101 -16.68 19.46 1.10
CA LEU A 101 -17.40 18.91 2.25
C LEU A 101 -17.57 17.38 2.15
N ALA A 102 -17.98 16.88 0.98
CA ALA A 102 -18.11 15.44 0.76
C ALA A 102 -16.77 14.70 0.91
N ILE A 103 -15.67 15.26 0.39
CA ILE A 103 -14.32 14.70 0.56
C ILE A 103 -13.94 14.64 2.04
N TRP A 104 -14.20 15.70 2.81
CA TRP A 104 -13.91 15.71 4.24
C TRP A 104 -14.73 14.68 5.02
N HIS A 105 -16.04 14.58 4.75
CA HIS A 105 -16.90 13.58 5.36
C HIS A 105 -16.41 12.16 5.09
N VAL A 106 -16.13 11.83 3.82
CA VAL A 106 -15.60 10.50 3.46
C VAL A 106 -14.23 10.24 4.08
N SER A 107 -13.37 11.27 4.16
CA SER A 107 -12.06 11.13 4.79
C SER A 107 -12.16 10.83 6.29
N ALA A 108 -13.06 11.51 7.01
CA ALA A 108 -13.31 11.27 8.43
C ALA A 108 -13.84 9.85 8.66
N MET A 109 -14.87 9.46 7.90
CA MET A 109 -15.43 8.10 7.96
C MET A 109 -14.38 7.03 7.69
N ARG A 110 -13.48 7.26 6.72
CA ARG A 110 -12.40 6.31 6.40
C ARG A 110 -11.40 6.15 7.55
N ILE A 111 -11.12 7.22 8.30
CA ILE A 111 -10.24 7.15 9.48
C ILE A 111 -10.90 6.28 10.56
N GLU A 112 -12.18 6.48 10.83
CA GLU A 112 -12.93 5.68 11.81
C GLU A 112 -13.01 4.20 11.41
N MET A 113 -13.37 3.92 10.16
CA MET A 113 -13.42 2.55 9.64
C MET A 113 -12.05 1.86 9.72
N ASN A 114 -10.97 2.58 9.40
CA ASN A 114 -9.61 2.05 9.52
C ASN A 114 -9.25 1.77 11.00
N ALA A 115 -9.62 2.65 11.92
CA ALA A 115 -9.39 2.44 13.35
C ALA A 115 -10.15 1.21 13.89
N ALA A 116 -11.39 1.02 13.46
CA ALA A 116 -12.18 -0.16 13.78
C ALA A 116 -11.54 -1.44 13.21
N ALA A 117 -11.14 -1.41 11.92
CA ALA A 117 -10.47 -2.54 11.28
C ALA A 117 -9.15 -2.90 11.98
N LEU A 118 -8.34 -1.92 12.35
CA LEU A 118 -7.10 -2.13 13.10
C LEU A 118 -7.37 -2.73 14.49
N THR A 119 -8.45 -2.31 15.14
CA THR A 119 -8.88 -2.87 16.44
C THR A 119 -9.21 -4.35 16.30
N ILE A 120 -10.01 -4.73 15.31
CA ILE A 120 -10.36 -6.14 15.02
C ILE A 120 -9.08 -6.95 14.73
N GLN A 121 -8.21 -6.44 13.85
CA GLN A 121 -6.95 -7.11 13.52
C GLN A 121 -6.05 -7.30 14.74
N ARG A 122 -5.95 -6.29 15.61
CA ARG A 122 -5.18 -6.36 16.86
C ARG A 122 -5.72 -7.44 17.78
N VAL A 123 -7.03 -7.47 17.99
CA VAL A 123 -7.68 -8.48 18.86
C VAL A 123 -7.46 -9.88 18.31
N TYR A 124 -7.66 -10.09 17.01
CA TYR A 124 -7.49 -11.39 16.35
C TYR A 124 -6.03 -11.89 16.41
N ARG A 125 -5.06 -11.02 16.08
CA ARG A 125 -3.63 -11.36 16.21
C ARG A 125 -3.27 -11.71 17.65
N GLY A 126 -3.82 -10.97 18.63
CA GLY A 126 -3.65 -11.26 20.05
C GLY A 126 -4.27 -12.61 20.46
N HIS A 127 -5.45 -12.95 19.96
CA HIS A 127 -6.10 -14.25 20.19
C HIS A 127 -5.23 -15.41 19.66
N LEU A 128 -4.73 -15.30 18.43
CA LEU A 128 -3.85 -16.31 17.83
C LEU A 128 -2.55 -16.50 18.64
N ALA A 129 -1.94 -15.39 19.09
CA ALA A 129 -0.74 -15.44 19.93
C ALA A 129 -1.02 -16.16 21.26
N ARG A 130 -2.12 -15.83 21.94
CA ARG A 130 -2.53 -16.51 23.19
C ARG A 130 -2.79 -17.99 22.97
N LYS A 131 -3.48 -18.38 21.88
CA LYS A 131 -3.74 -19.78 21.54
C LYS A 131 -2.45 -20.56 21.34
N ARG A 132 -1.46 -19.99 20.63
CA ARG A 132 -0.13 -20.60 20.48
C ARG A 132 0.59 -20.75 21.82
N VAL A 133 0.62 -19.71 22.65
CA VAL A 133 1.29 -19.78 23.96
C VAL A 133 0.61 -20.80 24.88
N ALA A 134 -0.72 -20.87 24.88
CA ALA A 134 -1.47 -21.88 25.64
C ALA A 134 -1.07 -23.29 25.20
N PHE A 135 -1.03 -23.56 23.89
CA PHE A 135 -0.60 -24.83 23.34
C PHE A 135 0.85 -25.19 23.71
N TYR A 136 1.79 -24.25 23.58
CA TYR A 136 3.18 -24.50 23.99
C TYR A 136 3.31 -24.75 25.48
N ARG A 137 2.56 -24.02 26.32
CA ARG A 137 2.51 -24.27 27.77
C ARG A 137 1.98 -25.66 28.06
N THR A 138 0.86 -26.07 27.47
CA THR A 138 0.31 -27.41 27.71
C THR A 138 1.28 -28.51 27.30
N VAL A 139 1.95 -28.36 26.15
CA VAL A 139 2.99 -29.32 25.73
C VAL A 139 4.14 -29.33 26.72
N ALA A 140 4.73 -28.18 27.05
CA ALA A 140 5.86 -28.08 27.98
C ALA A 140 5.52 -28.64 29.37
N THR A 141 4.32 -28.36 29.89
CA THR A 141 3.86 -28.88 31.17
C THR A 141 3.69 -30.40 31.12
N ASN A 142 3.08 -30.95 30.05
CA ASN A 142 2.97 -32.39 29.89
C ASN A 142 4.35 -33.07 29.81
N THR A 143 5.30 -32.51 29.05
CA THR A 143 6.66 -33.05 28.97
C THR A 143 7.36 -33.01 30.33
N ALA A 144 7.21 -31.91 31.08
CA ALA A 144 7.76 -31.78 32.43
C ALA A 144 7.14 -32.81 33.40
N ILE A 145 5.83 -33.03 33.34
CA ILE A 145 5.13 -34.05 34.14
C ILE A 145 5.70 -35.44 33.84
N VAL A 146 5.88 -35.78 32.56
CA VAL A 146 6.47 -37.07 32.15
C VAL A 146 7.88 -37.23 32.72
N ILE A 147 8.76 -36.24 32.56
CA ILE A 147 10.13 -36.28 33.09
C ILE A 147 10.12 -36.43 34.61
N GLN A 148 9.31 -35.63 35.32
CA GLN A 148 9.19 -35.70 36.77
C GLN A 148 8.66 -37.06 37.24
N SER A 149 7.67 -37.62 36.56
CA SER A 149 7.11 -38.94 36.88
C SER A 149 8.16 -40.05 36.73
N GLN A 150 8.95 -40.00 35.65
CA GLN A 150 10.01 -40.96 35.40
C GLN A 150 11.16 -40.83 36.40
N TRP A 151 11.51 -39.61 36.79
CA TRP A 151 12.49 -39.36 37.84
C TRP A 151 12.03 -39.91 39.19
N ARG A 152 10.79 -39.63 39.60
CA ARG A 152 10.21 -40.17 40.84
C ARG A 152 10.22 -41.71 40.83
N ARG A 153 9.84 -42.33 39.71
CA ARG A 153 9.92 -43.79 39.51
C ARG A 153 11.36 -44.29 39.65
N TYR A 154 12.34 -43.64 39.03
CA TYR A 154 13.74 -44.01 39.13
C TYR A 154 14.26 -43.94 40.58
N CYS A 155 13.97 -42.85 41.29
CA CYS A 155 14.33 -42.70 42.70
C CYS A 155 13.71 -43.81 43.58
N ALA A 156 12.41 -44.09 43.40
CA ALA A 156 11.72 -45.15 44.12
C ALA A 156 12.32 -46.53 43.82
N ARG A 157 12.60 -46.82 42.54
CA ARG A 157 13.24 -48.08 42.13
C ARG A 157 14.64 -48.23 42.72
N LYS A 158 15.44 -47.17 42.71
CA LYS A 158 16.81 -47.19 43.29
C LYS A 158 16.76 -47.48 44.79
N LEU A 159 15.85 -46.85 45.53
CA LEU A 159 15.66 -47.09 46.96
C LEU A 159 15.20 -48.53 47.22
N TYR A 160 14.20 -49.02 46.47
CA TYR A 160 13.71 -50.39 46.58
C TYR A 160 14.80 -51.42 46.32
N LEU A 161 15.60 -51.25 45.26
CA LEU A 161 16.70 -52.18 44.95
C LEU A 161 17.76 -52.21 46.05
N TYR A 162 18.08 -51.05 46.65
CA TYR A 162 18.99 -50.96 47.79
C TYR A 162 18.43 -51.71 49.01
N GLN A 163 17.17 -51.45 49.38
CA GLN A 163 16.51 -52.12 50.49
C GLN A 163 16.41 -53.63 50.27
N ARG A 164 16.03 -54.07 49.06
CA ARG A 164 15.97 -55.49 48.68
C ARG A 164 17.33 -56.17 48.82
N LYS A 165 18.41 -55.51 48.41
CA LYS A 165 19.79 -56.04 48.57
C LYS A 165 20.12 -56.26 50.04
N LEU A 166 19.82 -55.29 50.90
CA LEU A 166 20.03 -55.41 52.34
C LEU A 166 19.23 -56.58 52.93
N ILE A 167 17.94 -56.69 52.61
CA ILE A 167 17.07 -57.77 53.09
C ILE A 167 17.64 -59.14 52.69
N VAL A 168 18.03 -59.31 51.43
CA VAL A 168 18.62 -60.57 50.94
C VAL A 168 19.93 -60.89 51.67
N GLN A 169 20.81 -59.91 51.87
CA GLN A 169 22.05 -60.10 52.63
C GLN A 169 21.78 -60.50 54.08
N THR A 170 20.84 -59.82 54.75
CA THR A 170 20.44 -60.16 56.12
C THR A 170 19.86 -61.56 56.19
N GLN A 171 18.99 -61.95 55.25
CA GLN A 171 18.43 -63.30 55.17
C GLN A 171 19.52 -64.36 54.98
N GLN A 172 20.51 -64.12 54.11
CA GLN A 172 21.67 -65.01 53.92
C GLN A 172 22.49 -65.15 55.22
N MET A 173 22.78 -64.04 55.89
CA MET A 173 23.51 -64.05 57.17
C MET A 173 22.76 -64.83 58.25
N ILE A 174 21.44 -64.66 58.35
CA ILE A 174 20.61 -65.41 59.31
C ILE A 174 20.65 -66.91 58.99
N ARG A 175 20.54 -67.30 57.71
CA ARG A 175 20.65 -68.72 57.30
C ARG A 175 22.02 -69.30 57.66
N TYR A 176 23.10 -68.57 57.36
CA TYR A 176 24.46 -68.97 57.72
C TYR A 176 24.65 -69.11 59.24
N ALA A 177 24.17 -68.14 60.02
CA ALA A 177 24.25 -68.18 61.49
C ALA A 177 23.51 -69.40 62.07
N ARG A 178 22.37 -69.80 61.48
CA ARG A 178 21.65 -71.02 61.88
C ARG A 178 22.48 -72.28 61.61
N ILE A 179 23.14 -72.37 60.45
CA ILE A 179 24.04 -73.49 60.11
C ILE A 179 25.21 -73.57 61.12
N VAL A 180 25.90 -72.45 61.35
CA VAL A 180 27.02 -72.39 62.32
C VAL A 180 26.57 -72.77 63.72
N ARG A 181 25.38 -72.30 64.16
CA ARG A 181 24.83 -72.66 65.48
C ARG A 181 24.56 -74.16 65.60
N LYS A 182 24.04 -74.79 64.54
CA LYS A 182 23.82 -76.26 64.49
C LYS A 182 25.15 -77.01 64.60
N ILE A 183 26.17 -76.61 63.84
CA ILE A 183 27.52 -77.21 63.88
C ILE A 183 28.16 -77.03 65.26
N ARG A 184 28.10 -75.83 65.84
CA ARG A 184 28.63 -75.59 67.20
C ARG A 184 27.95 -76.45 68.26
N LYS A 185 26.64 -76.68 68.15
CA LYS A 185 25.91 -77.58 69.05
C LYS A 185 26.44 -79.03 68.96
N ILE A 186 26.69 -79.51 67.74
CA ILE A 186 27.28 -80.84 67.50
C ILE A 186 28.69 -80.92 68.10
N ILE A 187 29.53 -79.90 67.86
CA ILE A 187 30.89 -79.85 68.42
C ILE A 187 30.85 -79.82 69.95
N HIS A 188 30.00 -78.99 70.57
CA HIS A 188 29.84 -78.96 72.03
C HIS A 188 29.41 -80.31 72.59
N GLN A 189 28.48 -81.02 71.93
CA GLN A 189 28.07 -82.36 72.32
C GLN A 189 29.22 -83.37 72.22
N ALA A 190 30.02 -83.31 71.16
CA ALA A 190 31.20 -84.15 70.98
C ALA A 190 32.27 -83.86 72.06
N VAL A 191 32.58 -82.59 72.32
CA VAL A 191 33.54 -82.17 73.36
C VAL A 191 33.05 -82.60 74.74
N ALA A 192 31.76 -82.42 75.06
CA ALA A 192 31.19 -82.88 76.32
C ALA A 192 31.30 -84.41 76.48
N LYS A 193 31.08 -85.18 75.40
CA LYS A 193 31.29 -86.63 75.39
C LYS A 193 32.76 -86.99 75.66
N HIS A 194 33.71 -86.31 75.02
CA HIS A 194 35.15 -86.50 75.28
C HIS A 194 35.54 -86.12 76.71
N HIS A 195 35.04 -85.01 77.23
CA HIS A 195 35.28 -84.59 78.62
C HIS A 195 34.71 -85.59 79.62
N ASN A 196 33.49 -86.10 79.39
CA ASN A 196 32.89 -87.13 80.23
C ASN A 196 33.68 -88.44 80.17
N GLN A 197 34.15 -88.84 78.98
CA GLN A 197 34.99 -90.03 78.83
C GLN A 197 36.35 -89.86 79.53
N ALA A 198 36.97 -88.70 79.41
CA ALA A 198 38.21 -88.36 80.11
C ALA A 198 37.99 -88.37 81.63
N ALA A 199 36.89 -87.78 82.11
CA ALA A 199 36.51 -87.80 83.52
C ALA A 199 36.29 -89.23 84.02
N LEU A 200 35.60 -90.08 83.26
CA LEU A 200 35.41 -91.50 83.59
C LEU A 200 36.74 -92.26 83.62
N ASN A 201 37.66 -92.01 82.68
CA ASN A 201 38.98 -92.62 82.67
C ASN A 201 39.82 -92.18 83.88
N ILE A 202 39.83 -90.89 84.20
CA ILE A 202 40.49 -90.35 85.39
C ILE A 202 39.89 -90.95 86.66
N GLN A 203 38.55 -91.01 86.75
CA GLN A 203 37.87 -91.63 87.88
C GLN A 203 38.16 -93.13 87.98
N ARG A 204 38.25 -93.86 86.87
CA ARG A 204 38.61 -95.28 86.84
C ARG A 204 40.06 -95.50 87.30
N CYS A 205 40.99 -94.69 86.81
CA CYS A 205 42.38 -94.69 87.25
C CYS A 205 42.51 -94.34 88.73
N TYR A 206 41.75 -93.36 89.21
CA TYR A 206 41.74 -92.94 90.61
C TYR A 206 41.10 -93.98 91.52
N ARG A 207 39.96 -94.58 91.14
CA ARG A 207 39.34 -95.70 91.88
C ARG A 207 40.26 -96.93 91.89
N GLY A 208 40.92 -97.23 90.77
CA GLY A 208 41.95 -98.28 90.71
C GLY A 208 43.18 -97.97 91.55
N MET A 209 43.62 -96.71 91.59
CA MET A 209 44.69 -96.24 92.48
C MET A 209 44.27 -96.36 93.95
N LEU A 210 43.04 -95.98 94.31
CA LEU A 210 42.50 -96.15 95.66
C LEU A 210 42.35 -97.62 96.04
N GLY A 211 41.95 -98.49 95.11
CA GLY A 211 41.93 -99.94 95.29
C GLY A 211 43.34 -100.50 95.51
N ARG A 212 44.32 -100.09 94.71
CA ARG A 212 45.73 -100.44 94.89
C ARG A 212 46.32 -99.87 96.18
N LYS A 213 45.96 -98.65 96.58
CA LYS A 213 46.33 -98.06 97.86
C LYS A 213 45.68 -98.79 99.02
N ARG A 214 44.41 -99.19 98.92
CA ARG A 214 43.73 -100.05 99.91
C ARG A 214 44.41 -101.42 100.00
N ALA A 215 44.78 -102.03 98.88
CA ALA A 215 45.53 -103.29 98.86
C ALA A 215 46.95 -103.14 99.44
N LEU A 216 47.64 -102.03 99.14
CA LEU A 216 48.91 -101.65 99.77
C LEU A 216 48.74 -101.34 101.25
N LEU A 217 47.65 -100.69 101.66
CA LEU A 217 47.32 -100.41 103.06
C LEU A 217 47.01 -101.71 103.78
N PHE A 218 46.27 -102.64 103.18
CA PHE A 218 46.01 -103.97 103.72
C PHE A 218 47.30 -104.79 103.84
N ARG A 219 48.20 -104.70 102.85
CA ARG A 219 49.55 -105.30 102.89
C ARG A 219 50.49 -104.61 103.88
N LYS A 220 50.36 -103.30 104.12
CA LYS A 220 51.14 -102.52 105.10
C LYS A 220 50.58 -102.61 106.52
N ILE A 221 49.27 -102.76 106.71
CA ILE A 221 48.58 -103.02 108.00
C ILE A 221 48.87 -104.45 108.45
N ARG A 222 48.99 -105.40 107.51
CA ARG A 222 49.44 -106.78 107.82
C ARG A 222 50.89 -106.83 108.31
N ASN A 223 51.76 -105.89 107.91
CA ASN A 223 53.22 -105.97 108.11
C ASN A 223 53.89 -104.72 108.71
N ALA A 224 53.18 -103.82 109.41
CA ALA A 224 53.84 -102.66 110.05
C ALA A 224 53.20 -102.26 111.37
N LYS A 225 53.85 -102.73 112.45
CA LYS A 225 53.77 -102.27 113.83
C LYS A 225 54.16 -100.78 113.90
N TYR A 226 53.23 -99.97 114.44
CA TYR A 226 53.33 -98.64 115.04
C TYR A 226 54.00 -97.44 114.30
N ALA A 227 53.20 -96.37 114.30
CA ALA A 227 53.53 -94.93 114.39
C ALA A 227 53.82 -94.11 113.12
N ARG A 228 52.98 -93.07 112.91
CA ARG A 228 53.43 -91.65 112.85
C ARG A 228 52.25 -90.66 112.80
N LYS A 229 52.30 -89.65 113.69
CA LYS A 229 51.60 -88.35 113.62
C LYS A 229 52.70 -87.28 113.49
N GLY A 230 52.57 -86.34 112.55
CA GLY A 230 53.45 -85.16 112.47
C GLY A 230 53.39 -84.42 111.11
N GLN A 231 52.80 -83.23 111.08
CA GLN A 231 52.97 -82.22 110.03
C GLN A 231 53.68 -81.00 110.63
N ASN A 232 54.71 -80.48 109.95
CA ASN A 232 55.55 -79.37 110.38
C ASN A 232 54.98 -78.00 109.99
N ALA A 233 55.15 -77.03 110.89
CA ALA A 233 54.71 -75.62 110.78
C ALA A 233 55.30 -74.84 109.58
N THR A 234 56.33 -75.35 108.90
CA THR A 234 56.97 -74.73 107.73
C THR A 234 56.09 -74.72 106.47
N GLN A 235 55.17 -75.68 106.32
CA GLN A 235 54.27 -75.75 105.16
C GLN A 235 53.11 -74.73 105.22
N ALA A 236 52.76 -74.23 106.40
CA ALA A 236 51.71 -73.22 106.57
C ALA A 236 52.19 -71.80 106.20
N LEU A 237 53.47 -71.49 106.42
CA LEU A 237 54.03 -70.15 106.23
C LEU A 237 54.32 -69.83 104.75
N LEU A 238 54.71 -70.84 103.96
CA LEU A 238 54.93 -70.72 102.51
C LEU A 238 53.62 -70.46 101.73
N ARG A 239 52.48 -71.00 102.20
CA ARG A 239 51.15 -70.75 101.60
C ARG A 239 50.68 -69.30 101.78
N ARG A 240 50.98 -68.65 102.90
CA ARG A 240 50.61 -67.24 103.14
C ARG A 240 51.42 -66.25 102.29
N LYS A 241 52.71 -66.49 102.03
CA LYS A 241 53.55 -65.62 101.16
C LYS A 241 53.13 -65.63 99.68
N PHE A 242 52.60 -66.74 99.18
CA PHE A 242 52.14 -66.85 97.78
C PHE A 242 50.84 -66.06 97.51
N ILE A 243 49.90 -66.05 98.46
CA ILE A 243 48.63 -65.32 98.34
C ILE A 243 48.86 -63.80 98.35
N HIS A 244 49.82 -63.32 99.15
CA HIS A 244 50.13 -61.89 99.26
C HIS A 244 50.86 -61.32 98.01
N LYS A 245 51.71 -62.11 97.34
CA LYS A 245 52.38 -61.71 96.08
C LYS A 245 51.42 -61.62 94.88
N GLY A 246 50.40 -62.48 94.82
CA GLY A 246 49.38 -62.46 93.76
C GLY A 246 48.45 -61.23 93.81
N ALA A 247 48.10 -60.78 95.02
CA ALA A 247 47.26 -59.59 95.21
C ALA A 247 47.95 -58.29 94.75
N VAL A 248 49.25 -58.13 95.00
CA VAL A 248 50.03 -56.93 94.65
C VAL A 248 50.11 -56.73 93.12
N LEU A 249 50.32 -57.81 92.34
CA LEU A 249 50.40 -57.73 90.89
C LEU A 249 49.06 -57.32 90.23
N CYS A 250 47.95 -57.78 90.79
CA CYS A 250 46.61 -57.41 90.32
C CYS A 250 46.33 -55.91 90.52
N ILE A 251 46.74 -55.36 91.68
CA ILE A 251 46.61 -53.93 91.99
C ILE A 251 47.50 -53.09 91.06
N GLN A 252 48.76 -53.51 90.83
CA GLN A 252 49.66 -52.82 89.90
C GLN A 252 49.14 -52.79 88.46
N HIS A 253 48.58 -53.91 87.97
CA HIS A 253 47.95 -53.96 86.64
C HIS A 253 46.74 -53.02 86.53
N TRP A 254 45.89 -53.00 87.56
CA TRP A 254 44.73 -52.12 87.60
C TRP A 254 45.12 -50.64 87.60
N ILE A 255 46.10 -50.23 88.41
CA ILE A 255 46.58 -48.84 88.47
C ILE A 255 47.17 -48.40 87.13
N ARG A 256 47.98 -49.24 86.47
CA ARG A 256 48.53 -48.93 85.13
C ARG A 256 47.44 -48.73 84.09
N SER A 257 46.39 -49.54 84.12
CA SER A 257 45.22 -49.40 83.23
C SER A 257 44.45 -48.10 83.48
N VAL A 258 44.26 -47.71 84.74
CA VAL A 258 43.59 -46.46 85.12
C VAL A 258 44.40 -45.24 84.68
N LEU A 259 45.72 -45.26 84.87
CA LEU A 259 46.60 -44.16 84.43
C LEU A 259 46.63 -44.03 82.90
N ALA A 260 46.65 -45.14 82.15
CA ALA A 260 46.57 -45.12 80.69
C ALA A 260 45.24 -44.54 80.19
N ARG A 261 44.11 -44.89 80.82
CA ARG A 261 42.79 -44.32 80.49
C ARG A 261 42.73 -42.82 80.77
N ARG A 262 43.28 -42.36 81.92
CA ARG A 262 43.36 -40.92 82.23
C ARG A 262 44.21 -40.16 81.20
N LYS A 263 45.34 -40.70 80.76
CA LYS A 263 46.17 -40.11 79.70
C LYS A 263 45.41 -40.03 78.36
N MET A 264 44.69 -41.09 77.99
CA MET A 264 43.93 -41.12 76.74
C MET A 264 42.74 -40.15 76.72
N LEU A 265 42.10 -39.89 77.86
CA LEU A 265 41.05 -38.88 77.98
C LEU A 265 41.56 -37.46 77.70
N LYS A 266 42.76 -37.11 78.19
CA LYS A 266 43.42 -35.83 77.88
C LYS A 266 43.68 -35.69 76.37
N ILE A 267 44.19 -36.75 75.73
CA ILE A 267 44.44 -36.76 74.27
C ILE A 267 43.13 -36.65 73.47
N ARG A 268 42.06 -37.34 73.87
CA ARG A 268 40.76 -37.23 73.21
C ARG A 268 40.17 -35.83 73.29
N LYS A 269 40.22 -35.17 74.45
CA LYS A 269 39.76 -33.79 74.62
C LYS A 269 40.55 -32.84 73.70
N TRP A 270 41.87 -32.99 73.63
CA TRP A 270 42.71 -32.18 72.74
C TRP A 270 42.40 -32.40 71.26
N ARG A 271 42.23 -33.66 70.82
CA ARG A 271 41.84 -33.99 69.44
C ARG A 271 40.46 -33.45 69.06
N HIS A 272 39.52 -33.48 70.00
CA HIS A 272 38.19 -32.90 69.79
C HIS A 272 38.27 -31.38 69.60
N PHE A 273 39.03 -30.69 70.44
CA PHE A 273 39.27 -29.24 70.30
C PHE A 273 39.88 -28.88 68.93
N LEU A 274 40.91 -29.61 68.50
CA LEU A 274 41.53 -29.40 67.18
C LEU A 274 40.56 -29.67 66.02
N ALA A 275 39.73 -30.71 66.12
CA ALA A 275 38.72 -31.00 65.10
C ALA A 275 37.69 -29.87 64.98
N VAL A 276 37.22 -29.33 66.11
CA VAL A 276 36.30 -28.19 66.14
C VAL A 276 36.93 -26.95 65.52
N GLN A 277 38.19 -26.64 65.86
CA GLN A 277 38.94 -25.52 65.28
C GLN A 277 39.11 -25.65 63.76
N CYS A 278 39.46 -26.85 63.27
CA CYS A 278 39.58 -27.11 61.84
C CYS A 278 38.25 -26.92 61.10
N ILE A 279 37.15 -27.44 61.65
CA ILE A 279 35.81 -27.29 61.08
C ILE A 279 35.40 -25.81 61.06
N GLN A 280 35.59 -25.09 62.17
CA GLN A 280 35.26 -23.66 62.27
C GLN A 280 36.05 -22.82 61.26
N ARG A 281 37.35 -23.08 61.09
CA ARG A 281 38.19 -22.40 60.10
C ARG A 281 37.71 -22.64 58.67
N TYR A 282 37.43 -23.89 58.33
CA TYR A 282 36.91 -24.24 57.01
C TYR A 282 35.56 -23.55 56.74
N MET A 283 34.66 -23.53 57.73
CA MET A 283 33.33 -22.95 57.56
C MET A 283 33.37 -21.42 57.40
N LYS A 284 34.24 -20.73 58.13
CA LYS A 284 34.46 -19.28 57.96
C LYS A 284 34.96 -18.95 56.55
N GLU A 285 35.95 -19.69 56.06
CA GLU A 285 36.49 -19.49 54.70
C GLU A 285 35.47 -19.83 53.60
N TRP A 286 34.69 -20.89 53.79
CA TRP A 286 33.63 -21.25 52.85
C TRP A 286 32.55 -20.16 52.76
N ILE A 287 32.08 -19.64 53.89
CA ILE A 287 31.09 -18.53 53.93
C ILE A 287 31.66 -17.28 53.25
N LYS A 288 32.92 -16.92 53.51
CA LYS A 288 33.59 -15.79 52.87
C LYS A 288 33.64 -15.93 51.34
N LYS A 289 34.03 -17.12 50.84
CA LYS A 289 34.04 -17.42 49.40
C LYS A 289 32.64 -17.37 48.78
N LEU A 290 31.64 -17.90 49.47
CA LEU A 290 30.24 -17.88 49.02
C LEU A 290 29.72 -16.44 48.88
N LEU A 291 29.97 -15.58 49.87
CA LEU A 291 29.56 -14.17 49.84
C LEU A 291 30.25 -13.39 48.72
N LEU A 292 31.55 -13.63 48.50
CA LEU A 292 32.31 -13.01 47.40
C LEU A 292 31.80 -13.47 46.03
N SER A 293 31.50 -14.76 45.88
CA SER A 293 30.93 -15.33 44.65
C SER A 293 29.58 -14.69 44.34
N ARG A 294 28.67 -14.57 45.32
CA ARG A 294 27.38 -13.89 45.14
C ARG A 294 27.52 -12.41 44.78
N LYS A 295 28.43 -11.68 45.44
CA LYS A 295 28.73 -10.28 45.08
C LYS A 295 29.28 -10.15 43.66
N ARG A 296 30.14 -11.08 43.23
CA ARG A 296 30.70 -11.10 41.87
C ARG A 296 29.61 -11.39 40.82
N GLU A 297 28.74 -12.35 41.07
CA GLU A 297 27.60 -12.66 40.19
C GLU A 297 26.67 -11.45 40.04
N ALA A 298 26.33 -10.77 41.14
CA ALA A 298 25.51 -9.56 41.08
C ALA A 298 26.15 -8.46 40.21
N LYS A 299 27.47 -8.24 40.34
CA LYS A 299 28.20 -7.29 39.48
C LYS A 299 28.19 -7.72 38.01
N ILE A 300 28.37 -9.01 37.72
CA ILE A 300 28.32 -9.54 36.35
C ILE A 300 26.93 -9.34 35.74
N HIS A 301 25.86 -9.60 36.49
CA HIS A 301 24.49 -9.34 36.05
C HIS A 301 24.24 -7.85 35.76
N ALA A 302 24.68 -6.96 36.65
CA ALA A 302 24.56 -5.52 36.45
C ALA A 302 25.30 -5.05 35.19
N VAL A 303 26.54 -5.51 34.97
CA VAL A 303 27.32 -5.19 33.76
C VAL A 303 26.64 -5.70 32.50
N LYS A 304 26.13 -6.94 32.51
CA LYS A 304 25.39 -7.51 31.38
C LYS A 304 24.15 -6.69 31.04
N GLU A 305 23.42 -6.22 32.05
CA GLU A 305 22.25 -5.36 31.84
C GLU A 305 22.62 -4.00 31.23
N ILE A 306 23.67 -3.34 31.74
CA ILE A 306 24.18 -2.09 31.17
C ILE A 306 24.60 -2.29 29.71
N GLN A 307 25.36 -3.35 29.42
CA GLN A 307 25.78 -3.68 28.05
C GLN A 307 24.59 -3.99 27.14
N ARG A 308 23.57 -4.69 27.63
CA ARG A 308 22.34 -4.97 26.88
C ARG A 308 21.61 -3.68 26.52
N ILE A 309 21.45 -2.77 27.48
CA ILE A 309 20.79 -1.48 27.28
C ILE A 309 21.57 -0.63 26.26
N PHE A 310 22.90 -0.56 26.40
CA PHE A 310 23.76 0.20 25.51
C PHE A 310 23.72 -0.32 24.06
N ARG A 311 23.86 -1.64 23.87
CA ARG A 311 23.73 -2.27 22.53
C ARG A 311 22.35 -2.00 21.91
N GLY A 312 21.30 -2.07 22.72
CA GLY A 312 19.94 -1.73 22.29
C GLY A 312 19.79 -0.25 21.91
N TYR A 313 20.42 0.66 22.65
CA TYR A 313 20.42 2.09 22.34
C TYR A 313 21.15 2.39 21.02
N GLN A 314 22.34 1.82 20.83
CA GLN A 314 23.10 1.93 19.58
C GLN A 314 22.32 1.41 18.38
N GLY A 315 21.70 0.23 18.50
CA GLY A 315 20.84 -0.33 17.44
C GLY A 315 19.65 0.57 17.10
N ARG A 316 19.02 1.21 18.10
CA ARG A 316 17.92 2.16 17.86
C ARG A 316 18.38 3.45 17.19
N LEU A 317 19.55 3.98 17.55
CA LEU A 317 20.12 5.15 16.88
C LEU A 317 20.41 4.87 15.41
N TYR A 318 21.07 3.74 15.12
CA TYR A 318 21.37 3.33 13.76
C TYR A 318 20.09 3.13 12.93
N PHE A 319 19.10 2.42 13.49
CA PHE A 319 17.81 2.23 12.82
C PHE A 319 17.10 3.56 12.52
N LYS A 320 17.08 4.50 13.48
CA LYS A 320 16.46 5.81 13.27
C LYS A 320 17.16 6.59 12.14
N ALA A 321 18.50 6.59 12.12
CA ALA A 321 19.29 7.25 11.09
C ALA A 321 19.02 6.65 9.71
N GLU A 322 19.07 5.32 9.58
CA GLU A 322 18.85 4.65 8.30
C GLU A 322 17.40 4.76 7.82
N HIS A 323 16.43 4.65 8.73
CA HIS A 323 15.02 4.87 8.40
C HIS A 323 14.75 6.31 7.93
N HIS A 324 15.39 7.31 8.55
CA HIS A 324 15.31 8.69 8.08
C HIS A 324 15.92 8.84 6.68
N ARG A 325 17.11 8.27 6.44
CA ARG A 325 17.77 8.25 5.12
C ARG A 325 16.89 7.65 4.04
N GLN A 326 16.26 6.50 4.32
CA GLN A 326 15.33 5.84 3.39
C GLN A 326 14.11 6.70 3.08
N ARG A 327 13.52 7.38 4.08
CA ARG A 327 12.40 8.29 3.85
C ARG A 327 12.80 9.48 2.97
N CYS A 328 13.98 10.06 3.18
CA CYS A 328 14.50 11.14 2.34
C CYS A 328 14.69 10.68 0.89
N LEU A 329 15.24 9.48 0.68
CA LEU A 329 15.38 8.88 -0.66
C LEU A 329 14.03 8.65 -1.35
N GLN A 330 13.06 8.08 -0.64
CA GLN A 330 11.71 7.88 -1.18
C GLN A 330 11.03 9.21 -1.53
N ALA A 331 11.15 10.23 -0.69
CA ALA A 331 10.64 11.56 -0.96
C ALA A 331 11.29 12.17 -2.22
N ALA A 332 12.62 12.06 -2.34
CA ALA A 332 13.35 12.52 -3.52
C ALA A 332 12.89 11.80 -4.79
N GLN A 333 12.70 10.48 -4.76
CA GLN A 333 12.19 9.71 -5.89
C GLN A 333 10.78 10.14 -6.31
N VAL A 334 9.90 10.44 -5.35
CA VAL A 334 8.54 10.95 -5.62
C VAL A 334 8.61 12.32 -6.30
N ILE A 335 9.42 13.24 -5.77
CA ILE A 335 9.61 14.57 -6.34
C ILE A 335 10.15 14.48 -7.78
N GLN A 336 11.19 13.67 -7.99
CA GLN A 336 11.78 13.47 -9.31
C GLN A 336 10.76 12.90 -10.31
N ARG A 337 9.93 11.94 -9.89
CA ARG A 337 8.87 11.36 -10.73
C ARG A 337 7.84 12.42 -11.15
N ILE A 338 7.37 13.23 -10.19
CA ILE A 338 6.42 14.32 -10.43
C ILE A 338 7.03 15.33 -11.41
N TYR A 339 8.30 15.68 -11.22
CA TYR A 339 9.02 16.62 -12.06
C TYR A 339 9.19 16.12 -13.50
N ARG A 340 9.63 14.86 -13.68
CA ARG A 340 9.70 14.20 -15.01
C ARG A 340 8.33 14.20 -15.69
N GLY A 341 7.26 13.91 -14.96
CA GLY A 341 5.89 13.99 -15.46
C GLY A 341 5.47 15.41 -15.89
N ARG A 342 5.88 16.44 -15.14
CA ARG A 342 5.65 17.85 -15.52
C ARG A 342 6.38 18.21 -16.81
N ILE A 343 7.63 17.77 -16.98
CA ILE A 343 8.40 17.98 -18.22
C ILE A 343 7.68 17.32 -19.40
N GLY A 344 7.25 16.06 -19.25
CA GLY A 344 6.51 15.33 -20.28
C GLY A 344 5.24 16.06 -20.72
N ARG A 345 4.43 16.52 -19.76
CA ARG A 345 3.22 17.32 -20.06
C ARG A 345 3.52 18.63 -20.76
N LYS A 346 4.59 19.35 -20.34
CA LYS A 346 5.00 20.61 -20.99
C LYS A 346 5.46 20.38 -22.43
N ARG A 347 6.19 19.29 -22.69
CA ARG A 347 6.60 18.89 -24.04
C ARG A 347 5.40 18.53 -24.92
N PHE A 348 4.48 17.72 -24.39
CA PHE A 348 3.24 17.37 -25.10
C PHE A 348 2.42 18.62 -25.44
N ALA A 349 2.20 19.53 -24.49
CA ALA A 349 1.44 20.75 -24.72
C ALA A 349 2.06 21.61 -25.82
N ARG A 350 3.40 21.76 -25.84
CA ARG A 350 4.11 22.47 -26.93
C ARG A 350 3.91 21.82 -28.28
N ILE A 351 4.11 20.50 -28.37
CA ILE A 351 3.96 19.75 -29.63
C ILE A 351 2.51 19.82 -30.11
N PHE A 352 1.55 19.64 -29.21
CA PHE A 352 0.12 19.73 -29.51
C PHE A 352 -0.22 21.12 -30.05
N GLN A 353 0.17 22.19 -29.37
CA GLN A 353 -0.04 23.57 -29.83
C GLN A 353 0.59 23.83 -31.20
N ALA A 354 1.82 23.36 -31.44
CA ALA A 354 2.49 23.50 -32.73
C ALA A 354 1.71 22.77 -33.85
N LYS A 355 1.30 21.51 -33.61
CA LYS A 355 0.50 20.73 -34.56
C LYS A 355 -0.86 21.36 -34.82
N THR A 356 -1.57 21.81 -33.78
CA THR A 356 -2.87 22.46 -33.90
C THR A 356 -2.78 23.80 -34.64
N SER A 357 -1.71 24.57 -34.41
CA SER A 357 -1.44 25.82 -35.12
C SER A 357 -1.15 25.56 -36.60
N ALA A 358 -0.29 24.58 -36.92
CA ALA A 358 0.00 24.17 -38.28
C ALA A 358 -1.26 23.66 -39.02
N ALA A 359 -2.06 22.81 -38.36
CA ALA A 359 -3.32 22.33 -38.91
C ALA A 359 -4.31 23.46 -39.18
N SER A 360 -4.43 24.42 -38.25
CA SER A 360 -5.27 25.61 -38.43
C SER A 360 -4.82 26.46 -39.62
N LYS A 361 -3.50 26.66 -39.80
CA LYS A 361 -2.95 27.38 -40.96
C LYS A 361 -3.27 26.68 -42.27
N LEU A 362 -3.03 25.36 -42.35
CA LEU A 362 -3.37 24.53 -43.51
C LEU A 362 -4.85 24.61 -43.86
N GLN A 363 -5.73 24.46 -42.86
CA GLN A 363 -7.18 24.56 -43.05
C GLN A 363 -7.59 25.95 -43.55
N ASN A 364 -6.99 27.03 -43.03
CA ASN A 364 -7.29 28.40 -43.47
C ASN A 364 -6.83 28.64 -44.91
N ILE A 365 -5.64 28.17 -45.29
CA ILE A 365 -5.15 28.25 -46.67
C ILE A 365 -6.09 27.49 -47.62
N TYR A 366 -6.46 26.27 -47.26
CA TYR A 366 -7.38 25.45 -48.07
C TYR A 366 -8.75 26.12 -48.26
N ARG A 367 -9.39 26.56 -47.15
CA ARG A 367 -10.68 27.28 -47.20
C ARG A 367 -10.59 28.56 -48.02
N SER A 368 -9.50 29.30 -47.89
CA SER A 368 -9.30 30.55 -48.66
C SER A 368 -9.12 30.27 -50.14
N ARG A 369 -8.37 29.22 -50.52
CA ARG A 369 -8.20 28.80 -51.92
C ARG A 369 -9.54 28.37 -52.52
N GLN A 370 -10.34 27.62 -51.78
CA GLN A 370 -11.67 27.18 -52.21
C GLN A 370 -12.62 28.38 -52.40
N ALA A 371 -12.61 29.34 -51.47
CA ALA A 371 -13.40 30.56 -51.58
C ALA A 371 -12.98 31.42 -52.78
N ARG A 372 -11.68 31.54 -53.05
CA ARG A 372 -11.15 32.26 -54.23
C ARG A 372 -11.60 31.62 -55.54
N LYS A 373 -11.50 30.28 -55.68
CA LYS A 373 -12.01 29.58 -56.87
C LYS A 373 -13.52 29.81 -57.09
N LEU A 374 -14.33 29.71 -56.03
CA LEU A 374 -15.76 29.99 -56.11
C LEU A 374 -16.05 31.43 -56.53
N PHE A 375 -15.26 32.39 -56.04
CA PHE A 375 -15.38 33.79 -56.42
C PHE A 375 -14.99 34.02 -57.89
N GLU A 376 -13.91 33.42 -58.38
CA GLU A 376 -13.50 33.48 -59.78
C GLU A 376 -14.57 32.92 -60.72
N ILE A 377 -15.12 31.75 -60.40
CA ILE A 377 -16.25 31.16 -61.14
C ILE A 377 -17.47 32.09 -61.11
N SER A 378 -17.80 32.66 -59.95
CA SER A 378 -18.93 33.58 -59.81
C SER A 378 -18.74 34.87 -60.60
N LYS A 379 -17.52 35.41 -60.65
CA LYS A 379 -17.15 36.59 -61.44
C LYS A 379 -17.25 36.28 -62.94
N ALA A 380 -16.76 35.12 -63.39
CA ALA A 380 -16.89 34.69 -64.78
C ALA A 380 -18.35 34.55 -65.20
N VAL A 381 -19.20 33.94 -64.36
CA VAL A 381 -20.65 33.84 -64.60
C VAL A 381 -21.32 35.22 -64.66
N ALA A 382 -20.93 36.15 -63.79
CA ALA A 382 -21.45 37.52 -63.82
C ALA A 382 -21.03 38.29 -65.09
N ALA A 383 -19.77 38.13 -65.53
CA ALA A 383 -19.27 38.73 -66.76
C ALA A 383 -20.01 38.20 -68.00
N LEU A 384 -20.28 36.89 -68.06
CA LEU A 384 -21.08 36.31 -69.15
C LEU A 384 -22.53 36.80 -69.15
N LYS A 385 -23.15 36.97 -67.97
CA LYS A 385 -24.49 37.58 -67.86
C LYS A 385 -24.51 39.02 -68.36
N ALA A 386 -23.49 39.81 -68.03
CA ALA A 386 -23.36 41.18 -68.52
C ALA A 386 -23.15 41.24 -70.04
N LYS A 387 -22.31 40.33 -70.59
CA LYS A 387 -22.11 40.18 -72.04
C LYS A 387 -23.41 39.79 -72.75
N GLU A 388 -24.18 38.86 -72.18
CA GLU A 388 -25.50 38.48 -72.70
C GLU A 388 -26.52 39.64 -72.67
N GLN A 389 -26.50 40.46 -71.62
CA GLN A 389 -27.33 41.68 -71.56
C GLN A 389 -26.93 42.69 -72.64
N TYR A 390 -25.62 42.90 -72.85
CA TYR A 390 -25.09 43.73 -73.93
C TYR A 390 -25.47 43.19 -75.31
N ASP A 391 -25.33 41.89 -75.52
CA ASP A 391 -25.68 41.19 -76.76
C ASP A 391 -27.17 41.30 -77.12
N ARG A 392 -28.05 41.36 -76.11
CA ARG A 392 -29.51 41.57 -76.28
C ARG A 392 -29.88 43.04 -76.52
N SER A 393 -29.00 43.97 -76.19
CA SER A 393 -29.20 45.40 -76.43
C SER A 393 -29.25 45.72 -77.93
N LEU A 394 -29.76 46.90 -78.28
CA LEU A 394 -29.85 47.37 -79.66
C LEU A 394 -28.47 47.51 -80.31
N LEU A 395 -27.50 48.04 -79.56
CA LEU A 395 -26.10 48.19 -79.98
C LEU A 395 -25.42 46.85 -80.26
N GLY A 396 -25.52 45.90 -79.33
CA GLY A 396 -24.94 44.56 -79.51
C GLY A 396 -25.55 43.79 -80.70
N ARG A 397 -26.84 43.99 -81.00
CA ARG A 397 -27.48 43.42 -82.20
C ARG A 397 -26.94 44.01 -83.50
N LEU A 398 -26.66 45.30 -83.53
CA LEU A 398 -26.09 45.99 -84.70
C LEU A 398 -24.63 45.59 -84.94
N GLU A 399 -23.82 45.47 -83.88
CA GLU A 399 -22.42 45.04 -83.98
C GLU A 399 -22.28 43.59 -84.46
N ALA A 400 -23.10 42.67 -83.97
CA ALA A 400 -23.05 41.27 -84.43
C ALA A 400 -23.46 41.10 -85.89
N ARG A 401 -24.33 41.97 -86.43
CA ARG A 401 -24.66 41.97 -87.87
C ARG A 401 -23.50 42.43 -88.76
N ARG A 402 -22.55 43.21 -88.20
CA ARG A 402 -21.32 43.60 -88.92
C ARG A 402 -20.30 42.47 -88.99
N ASN A 403 -20.36 41.47 -88.10
CA ASN A 403 -19.40 40.37 -88.05
C ASN A 403 -20.11 39.00 -87.88
N PRO A 404 -20.22 38.18 -88.94
CA PRO A 404 -20.96 36.91 -88.91
C PRO A 404 -20.43 35.91 -87.86
N MET A 405 -19.16 36.03 -87.47
CA MET A 405 -18.56 35.20 -86.41
C MET A 405 -19.13 35.52 -85.02
N ASP A 406 -19.48 36.77 -84.74
CA ASP A 406 -20.06 37.18 -83.46
C ASP A 406 -21.51 36.71 -83.32
N GLU A 407 -22.25 36.63 -84.44
CA GLU A 407 -23.60 36.09 -84.47
C GLU A 407 -23.63 34.56 -84.26
N LEU A 408 -22.69 33.82 -84.86
CA LEU A 408 -22.49 32.38 -84.60
C LEU A 408 -22.06 32.12 -83.15
N TYR A 409 -21.14 32.92 -82.62
CA TYR A 409 -20.71 32.83 -81.22
C TYR A 409 -21.89 33.07 -80.26
N ARG A 410 -22.73 34.08 -80.54
CA ARG A 410 -23.94 34.40 -79.76
C ARG A 410 -24.97 33.27 -79.77
N ARG A 411 -25.24 32.65 -80.93
CA ARG A 411 -26.28 31.62 -81.06
C ARG A 411 -25.86 30.24 -80.53
N ALA A 412 -24.59 29.85 -80.74
CA ALA A 412 -24.16 28.48 -80.46
C ALA A 412 -23.19 28.36 -79.28
N LYS A 413 -22.19 29.25 -79.17
CA LYS A 413 -21.06 29.07 -78.24
C LYS A 413 -21.29 29.72 -76.87
N LEU A 414 -21.86 30.94 -76.84
CA LEU A 414 -22.16 31.67 -75.60
C LEU A 414 -23.14 30.91 -74.67
N PRO A 415 -24.25 30.30 -75.17
CA PRO A 415 -25.15 29.50 -74.32
C PRO A 415 -24.44 28.27 -73.73
N ARG A 416 -23.61 27.58 -74.53
CA ARG A 416 -22.84 26.41 -74.08
C ARG A 416 -21.80 26.78 -73.01
N GLU A 417 -21.05 27.86 -73.19
CA GLU A 417 -20.06 28.33 -72.20
C GLU A 417 -20.72 28.74 -70.88
N LYS A 418 -21.87 29.41 -70.95
CA LYS A 418 -22.69 29.75 -69.78
C LYS A 418 -23.16 28.49 -69.05
N GLU A 419 -23.71 27.52 -69.79
CA GLU A 419 -24.22 26.27 -69.24
C GLU A 419 -23.10 25.48 -68.53
N ILE A 420 -21.94 25.35 -69.17
CA ILE A 420 -20.76 24.69 -68.59
C ILE A 420 -20.34 25.37 -67.29
N LEU A 421 -20.25 26.70 -67.26
CA LEU A 421 -19.84 27.44 -66.06
C LEU A 421 -20.90 27.42 -64.95
N THR A 422 -22.19 27.40 -65.28
CA THR A 422 -23.26 27.21 -64.28
C THR A 422 -23.23 25.80 -63.70
N GLN A 423 -23.07 24.76 -64.53
CA GLN A 423 -22.92 23.39 -64.05
C GLN A 423 -21.66 23.23 -63.19
N LEU A 424 -20.57 23.89 -63.56
CA LEU A 424 -19.32 23.85 -62.81
C LEU A 424 -19.47 24.56 -61.45
N LYS A 425 -20.18 25.70 -61.40
CA LYS A 425 -20.53 26.37 -60.15
C LYS A 425 -21.39 25.47 -59.25
N GLU A 426 -22.45 24.89 -59.79
CA GLU A 426 -23.35 23.99 -59.06
C GLU A 426 -22.63 22.75 -58.52
N LYS A 427 -21.74 22.14 -59.33
CA LYS A 427 -20.90 21.02 -58.90
C LYS A 427 -19.98 21.41 -57.73
N TYR A 428 -19.37 22.59 -57.78
CA TYR A 428 -18.50 23.07 -56.69
C TYR A 428 -19.27 23.41 -55.41
N GLU A 429 -20.48 23.98 -55.52
CA GLU A 429 -21.37 24.23 -54.39
C GLU A 429 -21.89 22.90 -53.79
N ALA A 430 -22.29 21.95 -54.64
CA ALA A 430 -22.71 20.62 -54.21
C ALA A 430 -21.58 19.89 -53.47
N HIS A 431 -20.35 19.90 -54.01
CA HIS A 431 -19.18 19.30 -53.35
C HIS A 431 -18.93 19.90 -51.97
N ARG A 432 -19.01 21.24 -51.83
CA ARG A 432 -18.89 21.90 -50.52
C ARG A 432 -19.97 21.44 -49.54
N THR A 433 -21.22 21.32 -49.98
CA THR A 433 -22.31 20.86 -49.09
C THR A 433 -22.16 19.40 -48.68
N LEU A 434 -21.64 18.54 -49.58
CA LEU A 434 -21.34 17.14 -49.29
C LEU A 434 -20.22 17.01 -48.25
N GLU A 435 -19.13 17.77 -48.40
CA GLU A 435 -18.05 17.81 -47.40
C GLU A 435 -18.55 18.31 -46.04
N GLU A 436 -19.37 19.37 -46.02
CA GLU A 436 -19.95 19.88 -44.78
C GLU A 436 -20.87 18.84 -44.12
N ARG A 437 -21.65 18.09 -44.90
CA ARG A 437 -22.48 16.98 -44.39
C ARG A 437 -21.63 15.83 -43.86
N ALA A 438 -20.57 15.43 -44.57
CA ALA A 438 -19.64 14.39 -44.13
C ALA A 438 -18.95 14.78 -42.82
N VAL A 439 -18.49 16.02 -42.68
CA VAL A 439 -17.90 16.54 -41.42
C VAL A 439 -18.91 16.53 -40.28
N ARG A 440 -20.17 16.92 -40.53
CA ARG A 440 -21.24 16.85 -39.52
C ARG A 440 -21.54 15.40 -39.11
N LYS A 441 -21.57 14.47 -40.07
CA LYS A 441 -21.77 13.03 -39.83
C LYS A 441 -20.64 12.48 -38.96
N LEU A 442 -19.38 12.71 -39.34
CA LEU A 442 -18.21 12.29 -38.56
C LEU A 442 -18.23 12.85 -37.14
N LYS A 443 -18.58 14.13 -36.96
CA LYS A 443 -18.70 14.72 -35.62
C LYS A 443 -19.77 14.03 -34.77
N ARG A 444 -20.91 13.66 -35.36
CA ARG A 444 -21.97 12.90 -34.67
C ARG A 444 -21.46 11.51 -34.30
N GLU A 445 -20.84 10.80 -35.23
CA GLU A 445 -20.28 9.45 -35.00
C GLU A 445 -19.20 9.46 -33.91
N CYS A 446 -18.29 10.43 -33.94
CA CYS A 446 -17.32 10.60 -32.85
C CYS A 446 -18.01 10.89 -31.52
N ALA A 447 -19.00 11.78 -31.49
CA ALA A 447 -19.73 12.10 -30.27
C ALA A 447 -20.49 10.88 -29.71
N THR A 448 -21.09 10.05 -30.57
CA THR A 448 -21.75 8.80 -30.16
C THR A 448 -20.74 7.78 -29.63
N VAL A 449 -19.58 7.63 -30.27
CA VAL A 449 -18.51 6.74 -29.78
C VAL A 449 -18.02 7.19 -28.41
N TRP A 450 -17.80 8.50 -28.21
CA TRP A 450 -17.39 9.03 -26.91
C TRP A 450 -18.48 8.87 -25.85
N ALA A 451 -19.74 9.10 -26.19
CA ALA A 451 -20.86 8.88 -25.28
C ALA A 451 -20.99 7.40 -24.87
N ASN A 452 -20.87 6.47 -25.82
CA ASN A 452 -20.88 5.04 -25.55
C ASN A 452 -19.68 4.62 -24.69
N ALA A 453 -18.49 5.17 -24.94
CA ALA A 453 -17.31 4.92 -24.13
C ALA A 453 -17.49 5.42 -22.69
N ASP A 454 -18.00 6.64 -22.51
CA ASP A 454 -18.31 7.19 -21.20
C ASP A 454 -19.40 6.37 -20.47
N GLU A 455 -20.40 5.87 -21.20
CA GLU A 455 -21.43 5.00 -20.65
C GLU A 455 -20.87 3.64 -20.23
N ILE A 456 -20.05 2.99 -21.06
CA ILE A 456 -19.36 1.74 -20.74
C ILE A 456 -18.47 1.94 -19.51
N ILE A 457 -17.68 3.01 -19.47
CA ILE A 457 -16.81 3.33 -18.34
C ILE A 457 -17.67 3.55 -17.09
N SER A 458 -18.74 4.34 -17.17
CA SER A 458 -19.66 4.62 -16.07
C SER A 458 -20.37 3.36 -15.56
N ASN A 459 -20.82 2.50 -16.47
CA ASN A 459 -21.44 1.21 -16.15
C ASN A 459 -20.42 0.26 -15.53
N GLN A 460 -19.20 0.19 -16.05
CA GLN A 460 -18.11 -0.60 -15.46
C GLN A 460 -17.79 -0.09 -14.05
N TYR A 461 -17.74 1.22 -13.82
CA TYR A 461 -17.57 1.80 -12.48
C TYR A 461 -18.76 1.52 -11.57
N LYS A 462 -20.02 1.58 -12.05
CA LYS A 462 -21.23 1.24 -11.29
C LYS A 462 -21.29 -0.25 -10.92
N VAL A 463 -20.98 -1.14 -11.86
CA VAL A 463 -20.89 -2.60 -11.66
C VAL A 463 -19.81 -2.90 -10.64
N ARG A 464 -18.62 -2.28 -10.75
CA ARG A 464 -17.58 -2.33 -9.70
C ARG A 464 -18.14 -1.86 -8.36
N ARG A 465 -18.83 -0.73 -8.32
CA ARG A 465 -19.37 -0.16 -7.07
C ARG A 465 -20.44 -1.04 -6.43
N LYS A 466 -21.25 -1.75 -7.23
CA LYS A 466 -22.26 -2.71 -6.76
C LYS A 466 -21.65 -4.04 -6.31
N LEU A 467 -20.68 -4.59 -7.06
CA LEU A 467 -19.93 -5.80 -6.69
C LEU A 467 -19.15 -5.63 -5.37
N TYR A 468 -18.60 -4.44 -5.13
CA TYR A 468 -17.76 -4.16 -3.96
C TYR A 468 -18.49 -3.41 -2.82
N GLY A 469 -19.82 -3.30 -2.92
CA GLY A 469 -20.60 -2.32 -2.15
C GLY A 469 -21.11 -2.76 -0.78
N VAL A 470 -21.37 -4.04 -0.53
CA VAL A 470 -22.09 -4.45 0.70
C VAL A 470 -21.66 -5.85 1.13
N THR A 471 -20.87 -5.99 2.20
CA THR A 471 -20.73 -7.23 3.03
C THR A 471 -19.66 -8.32 2.78
N GLU A 472 -18.84 -8.35 1.72
CA GLU A 472 -17.84 -9.46 1.54
C GLU A 472 -16.35 -9.05 1.36
N ASN A 473 -15.91 -7.95 1.94
CA ASN A 473 -14.53 -7.44 1.74
C ASN A 473 -13.37 -8.25 2.38
N VAL A 474 -13.60 -9.49 2.83
CA VAL A 474 -12.54 -10.34 3.42
C VAL A 474 -12.33 -11.67 2.68
N TYR A 475 -13.33 -12.23 1.99
CA TYR A 475 -13.22 -13.57 1.38
C TYR A 475 -13.18 -13.58 -0.15
N ALA A 476 -13.82 -12.62 -0.83
CA ALA A 476 -13.79 -12.54 -2.30
C ALA A 476 -12.42 -12.11 -2.86
N THR A 477 -11.62 -11.38 -2.08
CA THR A 477 -10.30 -10.89 -2.52
C THR A 477 -9.27 -11.99 -2.72
N HIS A 478 -9.37 -13.13 -2.00
CA HIS A 478 -8.39 -14.21 -2.17
C HIS A 478 -8.67 -15.03 -3.43
N ARG A 479 -9.93 -15.41 -3.67
CA ARG A 479 -10.33 -16.17 -4.88
C ARG A 479 -10.15 -15.34 -6.15
N GLU A 480 -10.51 -14.06 -6.14
CA GLU A 480 -10.24 -13.15 -7.26
C GLU A 480 -8.74 -12.89 -7.46
N LEU A 481 -7.95 -12.80 -6.38
CA LEU A 481 -6.50 -12.65 -6.47
C LEU A 481 -5.86 -13.93 -7.01
N GLU A 482 -6.34 -15.11 -6.61
CA GLU A 482 -5.89 -16.39 -7.17
C GLU A 482 -6.30 -16.56 -8.63
N GLN A 483 -7.52 -16.20 -9.00
CA GLN A 483 -7.96 -16.18 -10.40
C GLN A 483 -7.14 -15.18 -11.22
N ARG A 484 -6.87 -13.98 -10.71
CA ARG A 484 -5.99 -13.00 -11.36
C ARG A 484 -4.54 -13.47 -11.43
N LYS A 485 -4.03 -14.18 -10.43
CA LYS A 485 -2.70 -14.80 -10.46
C LYS A 485 -2.66 -15.92 -11.50
N LYS A 486 -3.68 -16.76 -11.59
CA LYS A 486 -3.81 -17.82 -12.60
C LYS A 486 -3.90 -17.23 -14.01
N LEU A 487 -4.70 -16.20 -14.20
CA LEU A 487 -4.81 -15.46 -15.46
C LEU A 487 -3.48 -14.74 -15.81
N HIS A 488 -2.82 -14.15 -14.83
CA HIS A 488 -1.51 -13.51 -15.06
C HIS A 488 -0.46 -14.54 -15.46
N LEU A 489 -0.45 -15.71 -14.82
CA LEU A 489 0.43 -16.81 -15.17
C LEU A 489 0.10 -17.39 -16.56
N SER A 490 -1.18 -17.46 -16.95
CA SER A 490 -1.56 -17.92 -18.30
C SER A 490 -1.14 -16.90 -19.36
N LEU A 491 -1.42 -15.62 -19.14
CA LEU A 491 -1.00 -14.55 -20.04
C LEU A 491 0.53 -14.40 -20.11
N GLU A 492 1.24 -14.62 -19.01
CA GLU A 492 2.71 -14.64 -19.01
C GLU A 492 3.26 -15.80 -19.83
N LYS A 493 2.62 -16.98 -19.77
CA LYS A 493 2.95 -18.12 -20.62
C LYS A 493 2.67 -17.83 -22.09
N GLU A 494 1.48 -17.33 -22.42
CA GLU A 494 1.11 -16.95 -23.79
C GLU A 494 2.07 -15.89 -24.37
N VAL A 495 2.43 -14.87 -23.58
CA VAL A 495 3.41 -13.86 -24.00
C VAL A 495 4.82 -14.44 -24.13
N ALA A 496 5.21 -15.39 -23.28
CA ALA A 496 6.50 -16.07 -23.39
C ALA A 496 6.56 -16.97 -24.64
N GLU A 497 5.47 -17.70 -24.94
CA GLU A 497 5.29 -18.51 -26.14
C GLU A 497 5.31 -17.64 -27.39
N LEU A 498 4.55 -16.54 -27.43
CA LEU A 498 4.57 -15.58 -28.53
C LEU A 498 5.98 -14.99 -28.74
N LYS A 499 6.70 -14.66 -27.65
CA LYS A 499 8.09 -14.21 -27.73
C LYS A 499 9.05 -15.30 -28.21
N SER A 500 8.75 -16.57 -27.98
CA SER A 500 9.50 -17.71 -28.51
C SER A 500 9.24 -17.84 -30.01
N HIS A 501 7.98 -17.82 -30.45
CA HIS A 501 7.57 -17.85 -31.85
C HIS A 501 8.18 -16.68 -32.64
N VAL A 502 8.12 -15.45 -32.13
CA VAL A 502 8.78 -14.29 -32.76
C VAL A 502 10.29 -14.46 -32.84
N ARG A 503 10.93 -15.07 -31.83
CA ARG A 503 12.39 -15.33 -31.86
C ARG A 503 12.75 -16.42 -32.88
N ALA A 504 11.96 -17.48 -32.95
CA ALA A 504 12.12 -18.57 -33.91
C ALA A 504 11.92 -18.05 -35.34
N PHE A 505 10.85 -17.28 -35.59
CA PHE A 505 10.62 -16.59 -36.85
C PHE A 505 11.79 -15.67 -37.24
N LYS A 506 12.31 -14.85 -36.31
CA LYS A 506 13.49 -14.01 -36.57
C LYS A 506 14.78 -14.79 -36.81
N ARG A 507 14.86 -16.04 -36.37
CA ARG A 507 16.01 -16.93 -36.64
C ARG A 507 15.85 -17.56 -38.02
N ALA A 508 14.68 -18.14 -38.30
CA ALA A 508 14.33 -18.71 -39.60
C ALA A 508 14.45 -17.67 -40.73
N MET A 509 13.96 -16.45 -40.52
CA MET A 509 14.15 -15.34 -41.46
C MET A 509 15.62 -14.99 -41.69
N ARG A 510 16.49 -15.12 -40.68
CA ARG A 510 17.93 -14.85 -40.84
C ARG A 510 18.64 -15.97 -41.59
N GLU A 511 18.38 -17.22 -41.23
CA GLU A 511 18.93 -18.40 -41.91
C GLU A 511 18.46 -18.46 -43.38
N ALA A 512 17.21 -18.11 -43.65
CA ALA A 512 16.67 -18.09 -45.00
C ALA A 512 17.26 -16.95 -45.85
N VAL A 513 17.55 -15.79 -45.27
CA VAL A 513 18.26 -14.67 -45.94
C VAL A 513 19.75 -14.97 -46.12
N GLU A 514 20.39 -15.74 -45.24
CA GLU A 514 21.77 -16.21 -45.41
C GLU A 514 21.89 -17.26 -46.53
N ASN A 515 20.87 -18.11 -46.70
CA ASN A 515 20.85 -19.16 -47.74
C ASN A 515 20.31 -18.68 -49.11
N LYS A 516 19.47 -17.63 -49.16
CA LYS A 516 18.89 -17.08 -50.40
C LYS A 516 18.92 -15.55 -50.41
N ARG A 517 19.28 -14.96 -51.56
CA ARG A 517 19.61 -13.52 -51.69
C ARG A 517 18.45 -12.57 -51.36
N MET A 518 17.18 -12.96 -51.52
CA MET A 518 15.97 -12.26 -51.03
C MET A 518 14.80 -13.24 -50.93
N LEU A 519 13.98 -13.14 -49.86
CA LEU A 519 12.73 -13.91 -49.69
C LEU A 519 11.58 -13.23 -50.43
N GLU A 520 10.75 -14.02 -51.13
CA GLU A 520 9.50 -13.52 -51.72
C GLU A 520 8.39 -13.38 -50.66
N GLY A 521 7.38 -12.54 -50.93
CA GLY A 521 6.33 -12.23 -49.96
C GLY A 521 5.53 -13.46 -49.50
N SER A 522 5.30 -14.42 -50.38
CA SER A 522 4.66 -15.72 -50.09
C SER A 522 5.47 -16.54 -49.08
N GLU A 523 6.79 -16.65 -49.29
CA GLU A 523 7.70 -17.40 -48.40
C GLU A 523 7.72 -16.80 -46.97
N VAL A 524 7.58 -15.47 -46.84
CA VAL A 524 7.49 -14.81 -45.52
C VAL A 524 6.18 -15.16 -44.81
N PHE A 525 5.07 -15.29 -45.54
CA PHE A 525 3.79 -15.72 -44.96
C PHE A 525 3.81 -17.19 -44.57
N ASP A 526 4.46 -18.05 -45.37
CA ASP A 526 4.65 -19.46 -45.02
C ASP A 526 5.49 -19.60 -43.74
N LEU A 527 6.58 -18.84 -43.61
CA LEU A 527 7.38 -18.78 -42.38
C LEU A 527 6.59 -18.23 -41.18
N LEU A 528 5.69 -17.27 -41.37
CA LEU A 528 4.80 -16.80 -40.30
C LEU A 528 3.77 -17.86 -39.89
N LYS A 529 3.30 -18.67 -40.84
CA LYS A 529 2.36 -19.78 -40.62
C LYS A 529 3.03 -20.94 -39.89
N GLU A 530 4.22 -21.34 -40.33
CA GLU A 530 5.04 -22.38 -39.68
C GLU A 530 5.38 -22.04 -38.23
N GLN A 531 5.58 -20.75 -37.92
CA GLN A 531 5.91 -20.28 -36.58
C GLN A 531 4.67 -19.87 -35.75
N GLY A 532 3.46 -20.14 -36.24
CA GLY A 532 2.20 -19.90 -35.51
C GLY A 532 1.93 -18.42 -35.19
N LEU A 533 2.46 -17.50 -36.01
CA LEU A 533 2.27 -16.04 -35.87
C LEU A 533 1.19 -15.47 -36.78
N TYR A 534 0.66 -16.30 -37.68
CA TYR A 534 -0.43 -15.95 -38.57
C TYR A 534 -1.55 -16.98 -38.44
N LEU A 535 -2.72 -16.53 -38.01
CA LEU A 535 -3.95 -17.32 -38.01
C LEU A 535 -4.71 -16.95 -39.28
N GLU A 536 -5.00 -17.93 -40.15
CA GLU A 536 -5.90 -17.70 -41.27
C GLU A 536 -7.27 -17.26 -40.73
N PRO A 537 -7.90 -16.23 -41.33
CA PRO A 537 -9.26 -15.88 -40.97
C PRO A 537 -10.15 -17.09 -41.26
N GLU A 538 -10.86 -17.58 -40.24
CA GLU A 538 -11.88 -18.62 -40.41
C GLU A 538 -12.78 -18.23 -41.58
N SER A 539 -12.82 -19.07 -42.61
CA SER A 539 -13.71 -18.88 -43.76
C SER A 539 -15.14 -18.97 -43.25
N ASN A 540 -15.75 -17.82 -42.98
CA ASN A 540 -17.19 -17.68 -42.77
C ASN A 540 -17.93 -17.99 -44.08
N ASN A 541 -17.95 -19.26 -44.47
CA ASN A 541 -18.91 -19.84 -45.39
C ASN A 541 -20.05 -20.46 -44.59
N GLN A 542 -20.78 -19.62 -43.85
CA GLN A 542 -22.14 -19.90 -43.40
C GLN A 542 -22.96 -18.61 -43.53
N ARG A 543 -23.31 -18.31 -44.78
CA ARG A 543 -24.57 -17.65 -45.12
C ARG A 543 -25.34 -18.68 -45.93
N ASP A 544 -26.17 -19.46 -45.23
CA ASP A 544 -27.45 -20.00 -45.68
C ASP A 544 -28.39 -19.98 -44.47
#